data_AF-A0A7J8JM53-F1
#
_entry.id   AF-A0A7J8JM53-F1
#
_cell.length_a   1.000
_cell.length_b   1.000
_cell.length_c   1.000
_cell.angle_alpha   90.00
_cell.angle_beta   90.00
_cell.angle_gamma   90.00
#
_symmetry.space_group_name_H-M   'P 1'
#
loop_
_entity.id
_entity.type
_entity.pdbx_description
1 polymer ?
#
loop_
_entity_poly.entity_id
_entity_poly.type
_entity_poly.pdbx_seq_one_letter_code
_entity_poly.pdbx_strand_id
1 'polypeptide(L)'
;MEKAMKRDKIIVNDRQLACARIASPEGQDYLKGMAAAGNYAWVNRSSMTFLTRQAFAKVFNTTPDDLDLHVIYDVSHNIAKVEQHVVDGKERTLLVHRKGSTRAFPPHHPLIAVDYQLTGQPVLIGGTMGTCSYVLTGTEQGMTETFGTTCHGAVRKTDLLQFSHYFAFQQVNMLD
;
A
#
# COMPACT_ATOMS: atom_id res chain seq x y z
N MET A 1 9.55 -1.02 22.42
CA MET A 1 10.50 -0.22 21.63
C MET A 1 11.44 0.61 22.50
N GLU A 2 10.96 1.43 23.45
CA GLU A 2 11.84 2.26 24.31
C GLU A 2 12.96 1.49 25.04
N LYS A 3 12.66 0.29 25.57
CA LYS A 3 13.67 -0.60 26.17
C LYS A 3 14.77 -1.01 25.17
N ALA A 4 14.38 -1.36 23.94
CA ALA A 4 15.31 -1.76 22.87
C ALA A 4 16.18 -0.56 22.43
N MET A 5 15.57 0.62 22.27
CA MET A 5 16.31 1.84 21.95
C MET A 5 17.34 2.20 23.02
N LYS A 6 16.95 2.12 24.31
CA LYS A 6 17.85 2.37 25.43
C LYS A 6 19.01 1.35 25.46
N ARG A 7 18.72 0.07 25.23
CA ARG A 7 19.73 -1.00 25.12
C ARG A 7 20.72 -0.71 24.00
N ASP A 8 20.22 -0.35 22.82
CA ASP A 8 21.00 -0.20 21.59
C ASP A 8 21.55 1.23 21.39
N LYS A 9 21.37 2.09 22.41
CA LYS A 9 21.77 3.51 22.42
C LYS A 9 21.26 4.28 21.18
N ILE A 10 20.06 3.96 20.73
CA ILE A 10 19.41 4.64 19.60
C ILE A 10 18.78 5.92 20.13
N ILE A 11 19.28 7.06 19.64
CA ILE A 11 18.76 8.39 19.96
C ILE A 11 17.94 8.86 18.76
N VAL A 12 16.73 9.32 19.03
CA VAL A 12 15.82 9.88 18.03
C VAL A 12 15.43 11.30 18.42
N ASN A 13 15.18 12.14 17.43
CA ASN A 13 14.72 13.51 17.61
C ASN A 13 13.24 13.60 18.05
N ASP A 14 12.44 12.58 17.79
CA ASP A 14 11.03 12.49 18.19
C ASP A 14 10.71 11.10 18.74
N ARG A 15 9.94 11.03 19.85
CA ARG A 15 9.51 9.76 20.46
C ARG A 15 8.68 8.90 19.51
N GLN A 16 7.97 9.49 18.55
CA GLN A 16 7.18 8.81 17.52
C GLN A 16 8.05 8.07 16.49
N LEU A 17 9.36 8.36 16.45
CA LEU A 17 10.34 7.65 15.61
C LEU A 17 10.97 6.44 16.31
N ALA A 18 10.30 5.91 17.34
CA ALA A 18 10.77 4.74 18.07
C ALA A 18 11.02 3.54 17.15
N CYS A 19 12.21 2.94 17.23
CA CYS A 19 12.65 1.87 16.34
C CYS A 19 13.53 0.83 17.07
N ALA A 20 13.83 -0.27 16.39
CA ALA A 20 14.74 -1.31 16.85
C ALA A 20 15.63 -1.76 15.68
N ARG A 21 16.77 -2.38 15.98
CA ARG A 21 17.61 -3.00 14.94
C ARG A 21 16.83 -4.14 14.27
N ILE A 22 16.91 -4.25 12.94
CA ILE A 22 16.15 -5.25 12.17
C ILE A 22 16.38 -6.67 12.68
N ALA A 23 17.63 -7.02 12.98
CA ALA A 23 18.02 -8.35 13.45
C ALA A 23 17.82 -8.58 14.96
N SER A 24 17.34 -7.58 15.72
CA SER A 24 17.06 -7.79 17.15
C SER A 24 15.79 -8.64 17.33
N PRO A 25 15.61 -9.28 18.51
CA PRO A 25 14.38 -10.01 18.81
C PRO A 25 13.13 -9.16 18.61
N GLU A 26 13.14 -7.91 19.08
CA GLU A 26 12.00 -7.00 18.94
C GLU A 26 11.73 -6.59 17.49
N GLY A 27 12.79 -6.42 16.69
CA GLY A 27 12.66 -6.12 15.26
C GLY A 27 12.06 -7.29 14.48
N GLN A 28 12.53 -8.51 14.75
CA GLN A 28 12.00 -9.73 14.13
C GLN A 28 10.55 -10.01 14.55
N ASP A 29 10.23 -9.84 15.83
CA ASP A 29 8.85 -10.01 16.32
C ASP A 29 7.89 -8.98 15.70
N TYR A 30 8.34 -7.72 15.57
CA TYR A 30 7.58 -6.70 14.85
C TYR A 30 7.35 -7.08 13.38
N LEU A 31 8.37 -7.54 12.67
CA LEU A 31 8.24 -7.93 11.26
C LEU A 31 7.30 -9.13 11.07
N LYS A 32 7.33 -10.11 11.97
CA LYS A 32 6.38 -11.23 11.98
C LYS A 32 4.95 -10.77 12.24
N GLY A 33 4.76 -9.90 13.24
CA GLY A 33 3.45 -9.30 13.55
C GLY A 33 2.90 -8.47 12.38
N MET A 34 3.75 -7.66 11.75
CA MET A 34 3.40 -6.89 10.56
C MET A 34 3.04 -7.81 9.38
N ALA A 35 3.78 -8.90 9.16
CA ALA A 35 3.46 -9.88 8.11
C ALA A 35 2.11 -10.55 8.37
N ALA A 36 1.82 -10.94 9.61
CA ALA A 36 0.51 -11.49 9.98
C ALA A 36 -0.63 -10.48 9.74
N ALA A 37 -0.44 -9.21 10.12
CA ALA A 37 -1.40 -8.14 9.84
C ALA A 37 -1.58 -7.89 8.34
N GLY A 38 -0.51 -7.96 7.56
CA GLY A 38 -0.55 -7.87 6.09
C GLY A 38 -1.36 -9.01 5.46
N ASN A 39 -1.14 -10.25 5.92
CA ASN A 39 -1.90 -11.42 5.48
C ASN A 39 -3.38 -11.29 5.83
N TYR A 40 -3.70 -10.83 7.05
CA TYR A 40 -5.07 -10.56 7.43
C TYR A 40 -5.74 -9.50 6.53
N ALA A 41 -5.02 -8.42 6.22
CA ALA A 41 -5.52 -7.38 5.33
C ALA A 41 -5.80 -7.90 3.90
N TRP A 42 -4.97 -8.81 3.38
CA TRP A 42 -5.22 -9.47 2.10
C TRP A 42 -6.45 -10.38 2.15
N VAL A 43 -6.60 -11.21 3.19
CA VAL A 43 -7.79 -12.04 3.36
C VAL A 43 -9.05 -11.17 3.43
N ASN A 44 -9.01 -10.07 4.15
CA ASN A 44 -10.13 -9.14 4.23
C ASN A 44 -10.51 -8.58 2.84
N ARG A 45 -9.52 -8.15 2.03
CA ARG A 45 -9.80 -7.66 0.67
C ARG A 45 -10.29 -8.76 -0.26
N SER A 46 -9.75 -9.97 -0.18
CA SER A 46 -10.25 -11.12 -0.94
C SER A 46 -11.71 -11.46 -0.60
N SER A 47 -12.08 -11.42 0.68
CA SER A 47 -13.47 -11.58 1.12
C SER A 47 -14.38 -10.49 0.58
N MET A 48 -13.92 -9.22 0.61
CA MET A 48 -14.67 -8.12 0.00
C MET A 48 -14.84 -8.30 -1.51
N THR A 49 -13.79 -8.71 -2.24
CA THR A 49 -13.87 -9.03 -3.67
C THR A 49 -14.94 -10.08 -3.96
N PHE A 50 -15.00 -11.15 -3.14
CA PHE A 50 -16.04 -12.17 -3.27
C PHE A 50 -17.44 -11.57 -3.08
N LEU A 51 -17.65 -10.79 -2.01
CA LEU A 51 -18.94 -10.16 -1.74
C LEU A 51 -19.34 -9.15 -2.82
N THR A 52 -18.39 -8.39 -3.36
CA THR A 52 -18.62 -7.47 -4.49
C THR A 52 -19.11 -8.23 -5.71
N ARG A 53 -18.46 -9.35 -6.07
CA ARG A 53 -18.91 -10.22 -7.17
C ARG A 53 -20.33 -10.73 -6.96
N GLN A 54 -20.69 -11.15 -5.74
CA GLN A 54 -22.05 -11.61 -5.43
C GLN A 54 -23.08 -10.48 -5.55
N ALA A 55 -22.74 -9.27 -5.13
CA ALA A 55 -23.62 -8.11 -5.26
C ALA A 55 -23.90 -7.78 -6.74
N PHE A 56 -22.87 -7.77 -7.59
CA PHE A 56 -23.02 -7.54 -9.02
C PHE A 56 -23.84 -8.64 -9.69
N ALA A 57 -23.54 -9.90 -9.41
CA ALA A 57 -24.29 -11.04 -9.95
C ALA A 57 -25.79 -10.94 -9.66
N LYS A 58 -26.15 -10.55 -8.42
CA LYS A 58 -27.55 -10.35 -8.02
C LYS A 58 -28.24 -9.20 -8.76
N VAL A 59 -27.55 -8.08 -8.98
CA VAL A 59 -28.12 -6.89 -9.65
C VAL A 59 -28.31 -7.13 -11.14
N PHE A 60 -27.33 -7.74 -11.79
CA PHE A 60 -27.34 -7.95 -13.25
C PHE A 60 -27.95 -9.30 -13.67
N ASN A 61 -28.36 -10.13 -12.70
CA ASN A 61 -28.94 -11.46 -12.91
C ASN A 61 -28.10 -12.34 -13.86
N THR A 62 -26.79 -12.33 -13.64
CA THR A 62 -25.79 -13.08 -14.41
C THR A 62 -24.63 -13.49 -13.49
N THR A 63 -23.66 -14.27 -13.97
CA THR A 63 -22.54 -14.72 -13.14
C THR A 63 -21.40 -13.68 -13.13
N PRO A 64 -20.53 -13.67 -12.10
CA PRO A 64 -19.35 -12.82 -12.10
C PRO A 64 -18.38 -13.08 -13.26
N ASP A 65 -18.37 -14.31 -13.78
CA ASP A 65 -17.51 -14.71 -14.90
C ASP A 65 -18.05 -14.18 -16.24
N ASP A 66 -19.37 -14.20 -16.44
CA ASP A 66 -20.03 -13.57 -17.60
C ASP A 66 -19.84 -12.03 -17.60
N LEU A 67 -19.65 -11.44 -16.42
CA LEU A 67 -19.35 -10.01 -16.23
C LEU A 67 -17.85 -9.69 -16.32
N ASP A 68 -16.98 -10.68 -16.54
CA ASP A 68 -15.53 -10.51 -16.65
C ASP A 68 -14.89 -9.81 -15.41
N LEU A 69 -15.42 -10.08 -14.20
CA LEU A 69 -15.01 -9.40 -12.97
C LEU A 69 -13.69 -9.93 -12.38
N HIS A 70 -12.59 -9.63 -13.06
CA HIS A 70 -11.23 -10.00 -12.65
C HIS A 70 -10.58 -8.97 -11.72
N VAL A 71 -9.69 -9.46 -10.84
CA VAL A 71 -8.84 -8.59 -10.03
C VAL A 71 -7.68 -8.13 -10.89
N ILE A 72 -7.61 -6.84 -11.17
CA ILE A 72 -6.48 -6.25 -11.91
C ILE A 72 -5.20 -6.36 -11.08
N TYR A 73 -5.20 -5.80 -9.86
CA TYR A 73 -4.07 -5.85 -8.96
C TYR A 73 -4.48 -5.58 -7.50
N ASP A 74 -3.67 -6.02 -6.54
CA ASP A 74 -3.80 -5.68 -5.11
C ASP A 74 -2.42 -5.23 -4.60
N VAL A 75 -2.36 -4.01 -4.05
CA VAL A 75 -1.11 -3.42 -3.57
C VAL A 75 -1.29 -2.77 -2.20
N SER A 76 -0.32 -2.96 -1.31
CA SER A 76 -0.27 -2.27 -0.02
C SER A 76 0.43 -0.91 -0.15
N HIS A 77 -0.04 0.06 0.62
CA HIS A 77 0.58 1.38 0.76
C HIS A 77 1.11 1.66 2.18
N ASN A 78 0.97 0.70 3.09
CA ASN A 78 1.49 0.74 4.46
C ASN A 78 2.13 -0.61 4.78
N ILE A 79 3.42 -0.75 4.49
CA ILE A 79 4.15 -2.01 4.67
C ILE A 79 5.66 -1.76 4.68
N ALA A 80 6.41 -2.64 5.35
CA ALA A 80 7.85 -2.76 5.15
C ALA A 80 8.17 -4.07 4.42
N LYS A 81 9.07 -4.02 3.42
CA LYS A 81 9.47 -5.18 2.61
C LYS A 81 10.98 -5.25 2.48
N VAL A 82 11.51 -6.46 2.54
CA VAL A 82 12.91 -6.73 2.21
C VAL A 82 13.03 -6.79 0.69
N GLU A 83 13.82 -5.91 0.12
CA GLU A 83 13.96 -5.72 -1.33
C GLU A 83 15.43 -5.48 -1.69
N GLN A 84 15.82 -5.84 -2.92
CA GLN A 84 17.15 -5.59 -3.46
C GLN A 84 17.10 -4.30 -4.30
N HIS A 85 18.02 -3.38 -4.00
CA HIS A 85 18.12 -2.07 -4.67
C HIS A 85 19.58 -1.68 -4.84
N VAL A 86 19.88 -0.83 -5.83
CA VAL A 86 21.22 -0.29 -6.04
C VAL A 86 21.40 1.00 -5.25
N VAL A 87 22.40 1.05 -4.37
CA VAL A 87 22.76 2.24 -3.57
C VAL A 87 24.26 2.49 -3.74
N ASP A 88 24.62 3.70 -4.18
CA ASP A 88 26.00 4.08 -4.51
C ASP A 88 26.68 3.11 -5.50
N GLY A 89 25.93 2.68 -6.52
CA GLY A 89 26.40 1.75 -7.56
C GLY A 89 26.57 0.30 -7.10
N LYS A 90 26.12 -0.05 -5.88
CA LYS A 90 26.20 -1.42 -5.34
C LYS A 90 24.83 -1.95 -4.99
N GLU A 91 24.56 -3.20 -5.34
CA GLU A 91 23.36 -3.90 -4.90
C GLU A 91 23.37 -4.10 -3.38
N ARG A 92 22.25 -3.78 -2.74
CA ARG A 92 22.05 -3.91 -1.30
C ARG A 92 20.65 -4.44 -1.01
N THR A 93 20.57 -5.30 0.00
CA THR A 93 19.31 -5.73 0.59
C THR A 93 18.84 -4.70 1.61
N LEU A 94 17.70 -4.08 1.37
CA LEU A 94 17.12 -3.04 2.22
C LEU A 94 15.77 -3.48 2.78
N LEU A 95 15.44 -3.00 3.99
CA LEU A 95 14.06 -3.03 4.49
C LEU A 95 13.38 -1.70 4.13
N VAL A 96 12.69 -1.69 2.99
CA VAL A 96 12.00 -0.52 2.45
C VAL A 96 10.70 -0.31 3.20
N HIS A 97 10.59 0.81 3.92
CA HIS A 97 9.39 1.20 4.65
C HIS A 97 8.51 2.11 3.78
N ARG A 98 7.27 1.70 3.56
CA ARG A 98 6.27 2.48 2.83
C ARG A 98 5.12 2.81 3.77
N LYS A 99 4.84 4.10 3.94
CA LYS A 99 3.73 4.61 4.74
C LYS A 99 3.03 5.70 3.93
N GLY A 100 1.82 5.41 3.45
CA GLY A 100 1.15 6.26 2.47
C GLY A 100 1.91 6.32 1.13
N SER A 101 2.57 5.24 0.74
CA SER A 101 3.28 5.13 -0.54
C SER A 101 3.22 3.70 -1.07
N THR A 102 3.22 3.54 -2.38
CA THR A 102 2.91 2.28 -3.05
C THR A 102 4.12 1.77 -3.80
N ARG A 103 4.35 0.46 -3.79
CA ARG A 103 5.40 -0.15 -4.63
C ARG A 103 5.03 -0.05 -6.12
N ALA A 104 6.01 0.30 -6.95
CA ALA A 104 5.85 0.58 -8.38
C ALA A 104 7.07 0.03 -9.15
N PHE A 105 7.17 -1.30 -9.25
CA PHE A 105 8.27 -1.93 -9.98
C PHE A 105 8.19 -1.72 -11.51
N PRO A 106 9.34 -1.57 -12.19
CA PRO A 106 9.42 -1.33 -13.62
C PRO A 106 9.01 -2.56 -14.44
N PRO A 107 8.79 -2.41 -15.76
CA PRO A 107 8.71 -3.55 -16.67
C PRO A 107 9.86 -4.55 -16.46
N HIS A 108 9.61 -5.82 -16.75
CA HIS A 108 10.54 -6.94 -16.67
C HIS A 108 11.01 -7.31 -15.24
N HIS A 109 10.50 -6.64 -14.21
CA HIS A 109 10.85 -6.99 -12.84
C HIS A 109 10.25 -8.37 -12.46
N PRO A 110 11.06 -9.31 -11.92
CA PRO A 110 10.65 -10.71 -11.76
C PRO A 110 9.52 -10.93 -10.74
N LEU A 111 9.27 -9.96 -9.86
CA LEU A 111 8.16 -10.01 -8.88
C LEU A 111 6.82 -9.48 -9.41
N ILE A 112 6.74 -9.11 -10.68
CA ILE A 112 5.50 -8.69 -11.34
C ILE A 112 4.84 -9.91 -12.00
N ALA A 113 3.50 -9.96 -12.00
CA ALA A 113 2.77 -11.01 -12.72
C ALA A 113 3.07 -10.97 -14.23
N VAL A 114 3.03 -12.14 -14.89
CA VAL A 114 3.37 -12.30 -16.33
C VAL A 114 2.65 -11.29 -17.21
N ASP A 115 1.36 -11.08 -16.99
CA ASP A 115 0.51 -10.20 -17.81
C ASP A 115 0.96 -8.73 -17.80
N TYR A 116 1.72 -8.33 -16.76
CA TYR A 116 2.21 -6.96 -16.58
C TYR A 116 3.73 -6.83 -16.75
N GLN A 117 4.41 -7.88 -17.23
CA GLN A 117 5.86 -7.86 -17.42
C GLN A 117 6.30 -6.80 -18.43
N LEU A 118 5.50 -6.51 -19.46
CA LEU A 118 5.87 -5.50 -20.48
C LEU A 118 5.47 -4.06 -20.09
N THR A 119 4.48 -3.90 -19.22
CA THR A 119 3.92 -2.59 -18.88
C THR A 119 4.42 -2.05 -17.54
N GLY A 120 4.94 -2.92 -16.68
CA GLY A 120 5.33 -2.59 -15.31
C GLY A 120 4.20 -2.83 -14.31
N GLN A 121 4.53 -2.74 -13.02
CA GLN A 121 3.59 -3.09 -11.96
C GLN A 121 2.40 -2.13 -11.97
N PRO A 122 1.14 -2.59 -12.01
CA PRO A 122 -0.01 -1.72 -11.83
C PRO A 122 0.03 -1.05 -10.45
N VAL A 123 -0.23 0.26 -10.45
CA VAL A 123 -0.32 1.08 -9.24
C VAL A 123 -1.70 1.71 -9.19
N LEU A 124 -2.43 1.41 -8.12
CA LEU A 124 -3.79 1.91 -7.89
C LEU A 124 -3.76 3.14 -7.00
N ILE A 125 -4.18 4.29 -7.52
CA ILE A 125 -4.24 5.56 -6.79
C ILE A 125 -5.68 5.90 -6.49
N GLY A 126 -6.07 5.72 -5.23
CA GLY A 126 -7.41 6.08 -4.76
C GLY A 126 -7.56 7.59 -4.60
N GLY A 127 -8.62 8.14 -5.20
CA GLY A 127 -9.12 9.46 -4.84
C GLY A 127 -9.81 9.48 -3.47
N THR A 128 -10.41 10.61 -3.11
CA THR A 128 -11.45 10.65 -2.08
C THR A 128 -12.81 10.29 -2.66
N MET A 129 -13.80 10.05 -1.81
CA MET A 129 -15.18 9.79 -2.23
C MET A 129 -15.66 10.89 -3.21
N GLY A 130 -16.20 10.48 -4.36
CA GLY A 130 -16.68 11.40 -5.40
C GLY A 130 -15.62 12.02 -6.32
N THR A 131 -14.33 11.65 -6.17
CA THR A 131 -13.24 12.18 -7.02
C THR A 131 -12.62 11.11 -7.91
N CYS A 132 -11.83 11.54 -8.90
CA CYS A 132 -11.14 10.63 -9.80
C CYS A 132 -10.16 9.72 -9.05
N SER A 133 -10.03 8.49 -9.55
CA SER A 133 -8.96 7.56 -9.20
C SER A 133 -8.12 7.28 -10.45
N TYR A 134 -6.87 6.88 -10.27
CA TYR A 134 -5.92 6.67 -11.37
C TYR A 134 -5.30 5.27 -11.32
N VAL A 135 -4.99 4.73 -12.49
CA VAL A 135 -4.14 3.55 -12.64
C VAL A 135 -2.85 4.01 -13.32
N LEU A 136 -1.71 3.71 -12.70
CA LEU A 136 -0.38 4.00 -13.23
C LEU A 136 0.39 2.68 -13.40
N THR A 137 1.57 2.75 -14.00
CA THR A 137 2.54 1.66 -14.02
C THR A 137 3.87 2.10 -13.41
N GLY A 138 4.60 1.14 -12.83
CA GLY A 138 5.95 1.38 -12.35
C GLY A 138 6.95 1.62 -13.47
N THR A 139 8.04 2.34 -13.17
CA THR A 139 9.01 2.82 -14.16
C THR A 139 10.44 2.60 -13.68
N GLU A 140 11.39 2.52 -14.62
CA GLU A 140 12.83 2.39 -14.31
C GLU A 140 13.35 3.62 -13.55
N GLN A 141 12.82 4.80 -13.89
CA GLN A 141 13.11 6.03 -13.17
C GLN A 141 12.67 5.91 -11.70
N GLY A 142 11.46 5.42 -11.43
CA GLY A 142 10.99 5.18 -10.06
C GLY A 142 11.81 4.12 -9.33
N MET A 143 12.29 3.09 -10.03
CA MET A 143 13.20 2.10 -9.44
C MET A 143 14.49 2.75 -8.94
N THR A 144 15.06 3.63 -9.75
CA THR A 144 16.35 4.29 -9.49
C THR A 144 16.24 5.42 -8.44
N GLU A 145 15.21 6.25 -8.54
CA GLU A 145 15.09 7.47 -7.72
C GLU A 145 14.40 7.25 -6.37
N THR A 146 13.49 6.26 -6.29
CA THR A 146 12.58 6.12 -5.14
C THR A 146 12.46 4.69 -4.63
N PHE A 147 13.40 3.81 -4.95
CA PHE A 147 13.35 2.39 -4.58
C PHE A 147 12.07 1.70 -5.08
N GLY A 148 11.67 2.02 -6.31
CA GLY A 148 10.46 1.47 -6.94
C GLY A 148 9.20 1.85 -6.16
N THR A 149 9.06 3.14 -5.81
CA THR A 149 7.95 3.63 -4.98
C THR A 149 7.26 4.84 -5.61
N THR A 150 5.94 4.92 -5.49
CA THR A 150 5.14 6.07 -5.90
C THR A 150 4.10 6.44 -4.83
N CYS A 151 3.25 7.43 -5.11
CA CYS A 151 2.18 7.85 -4.22
C CYS A 151 1.10 6.75 -4.05
N HIS A 152 0.17 6.93 -3.11
CA HIS A 152 -0.92 5.99 -2.86
C HIS A 152 -2.31 6.54 -3.15
N GLY A 153 -2.48 7.87 -3.15
CA GLY A 153 -3.79 8.47 -3.20
C GLY A 153 -3.81 9.94 -2.80
N ALA A 154 -5.03 10.47 -2.76
CA ALA A 154 -5.30 11.81 -2.27
C ALA A 154 -4.89 11.95 -0.79
N VAL A 155 -4.23 13.06 -0.47
CA VAL A 155 -3.81 13.36 0.89
C VAL A 155 -4.93 14.08 1.63
N ARG A 156 -5.13 13.72 2.90
CA ARG A 156 -6.05 14.46 3.78
C ARG A 156 -5.46 15.84 4.08
N LYS A 157 -6.18 16.89 3.68
CA LYS A 157 -5.80 18.29 3.95
C LYS A 157 -6.25 18.78 5.33
N THR A 158 -7.35 18.22 5.84
CA THR A 158 -7.98 18.62 7.10
C THR A 158 -8.23 17.39 7.97
N ASP A 159 -8.16 17.53 9.28
CA ASP A 159 -8.49 16.47 10.22
C ASP A 159 -10.01 16.24 10.29
N LEU A 160 -10.40 15.02 10.67
CA LEU A 160 -11.81 14.59 10.65
C LEU A 160 -12.67 15.36 11.66
N LEU A 161 -12.09 15.76 12.80
CA LEU A 161 -12.80 16.55 13.81
C LEU A 161 -13.15 17.91 13.24
N GLN A 162 -12.17 18.63 12.70
CA GLN A 162 -12.43 19.90 12.05
C GLN A 162 -13.41 19.75 10.88
N PHE A 163 -13.28 18.73 10.03
CA PHE A 163 -14.21 18.50 8.91
C PHE A 163 -15.67 18.35 9.39
N SER A 164 -15.89 17.58 10.47
CA SER A 164 -17.23 17.33 11.02
C SER A 164 -17.91 18.58 11.59
N HIS A 165 -17.15 19.62 11.95
CA HIS A 165 -17.72 20.91 12.34
C HIS A 165 -18.23 21.73 11.16
N TYR A 166 -17.65 21.55 9.97
CA TYR A 166 -17.99 22.35 8.80
C TYR A 166 -19.00 21.69 7.86
N PHE A 167 -19.06 20.37 7.84
CA PHE A 167 -19.89 19.62 6.89
C PHE A 167 -20.75 18.57 7.59
N ALA A 168 -22.07 18.65 7.38
CA ALA A 168 -22.99 17.58 7.74
C ALA A 168 -23.00 16.49 6.67
N PHE A 169 -23.24 15.23 7.06
CA PHE A 169 -23.27 14.08 6.15
C PHE A 169 -24.17 14.30 4.91
N GLN A 170 -25.35 14.91 5.11
CA GLN A 170 -26.29 15.21 4.03
C GLN A 170 -25.73 16.21 3.01
N GLN A 171 -24.87 17.14 3.43
CA GLN A 171 -24.25 18.12 2.52
C GLN A 171 -23.18 17.48 1.62
N VAL A 172 -22.58 16.38 2.06
CA VAL A 172 -21.51 15.68 1.32
C VAL A 172 -22.08 14.59 0.39
N ASN A 173 -23.28 14.08 0.69
CA ASN A 173 -23.96 13.04 -0.10
C ASN A 173 -24.87 13.58 -1.22
N MET A 174 -24.90 14.90 -1.44
CA MET A 174 -25.56 15.49 -2.60
C MET A 174 -24.68 15.25 -3.83
N LEU A 175 -24.68 14.00 -4.30
CA LEU A 175 -24.36 13.68 -5.68
C LEU A 175 -25.65 13.90 -6.46
N ASP A 176 -25.72 14.99 -7.21
CA ASP A 176 -26.73 15.20 -8.25
C ASP A 176 -26.66 14.09 -9.32
#